data_AF-A0A2D9DJL3-F1
#
_entry.id   AF-A0A2D9DJL3-F1
#
_cell.length_a   1.000
_cell.length_b   1.000
_cell.length_c   1.000
_cell.angle_alpha   90.00
_cell.angle_beta   90.00
_cell.angle_gamma   90.00
#
_symmetry.space_group_name_H-M   'P 1'
#
loop_
_entity.id
_entity.type
_entity.pdbx_description
1 polymer ?
#
loop_
_entity_poly.entity_id
_entity_poly.type
_entity_poly.pdbx_seq_one_letter_code
_entity_poly.pdbx_strand_id
1 'polypeptide(L)' 'MIKIFALILTVGGAIALVMGILGIFGSLALALSPWALSIIGFIFFLAGISLLKYRKDTDVIQAENKKDL' A
#
# COMPACT_ATOMS: atom_id res chain seq x y z
N MET A 1 6.82 6.10 13.11
CA MET A 1 7.77 6.48 12.02
C MET A 1 7.51 5.63 10.77
N ILE A 2 8.19 4.50 10.52
CA ILE A 2 7.97 3.70 9.29
C ILE A 2 6.55 3.06 9.18
N LYS A 3 5.87 2.83 10.31
CA LYS A 3 4.47 2.37 10.36
C LYS A 3 3.51 3.32 9.64
N ILE A 4 3.72 4.63 9.82
CA ILE A 4 2.89 5.68 9.23
C ILE A 4 3.12 5.73 7.71
N PHE A 5 4.37 5.57 7.26
CA PHE A 5 4.71 5.53 5.84
C PHE A 5 4.09 4.33 5.14
N ALA A 6 4.18 3.14 5.75
CA ALA A 6 3.57 1.93 5.20
C ALA A 6 2.04 2.08 5.07
N LEU A 7 1.40 2.62 6.10
CA LEU A 7 -0.05 2.83 6.11
C LEU A 7 -0.48 3.88 5.08
N ILE A 8 0.24 5.00 4.96
CA ILE A 8 -0.05 6.03 3.96
C ILE A 8 0.18 5.50 2.54
N LEU A 9 1.24 4.72 2.31
CA LEU A 9 1.52 4.11 1.00
C LEU A 9 0.42 3.13 0.59
N THR A 10 -0.03 2.28 1.53
CA THR A 10 -1.13 1.34 1.29
C THR A 10 -2.45 2.08 1.05
N VAL A 11 -2.82 3.03 1.89
CA VAL A 11 -4.09 3.76 1.76
C VAL A 11 -4.08 4.62 0.49
N GLY A 12 -3.00 5.35 0.22
CA GLY A 12 -2.85 6.15 -0.99
C GLY A 12 -2.83 5.30 -2.26
N GLY A 13 -2.12 4.17 -2.26
CA GLY A 13 -2.10 3.21 -3.35
C GLY A 13 -3.49 2.61 -3.61
N ALA A 14 -4.25 2.28 -2.56
CA ALA A 14 -5.62 1.78 -2.67
C ALA A 14 -6.56 2.81 -3.32
N ILE A 15 -6.50 4.07 -2.89
CA ILE A 15 -7.32 5.15 -3.45
C ILE A 15 -6.98 5.36 -4.93
N ALA A 16 -5.69 5.41 -5.27
CA ALA A 16 -5.24 5.56 -6.66
C ALA A 16 -5.68 4.37 -7.53
N LEU A 17 -5.63 3.15 -7.00
CA LEU A 17 -6.07 1.95 -7.68
C LEU A 17 -7.59 1.98 -7.96
N VAL A 18 -8.40 2.31 -6.95
CA VAL A 18 -9.86 2.41 -7.11
C VAL A 18 -10.22 3.48 -8.12
N MET A 19 -9.61 4.67 -8.02
CA MET A 19 -9.82 5.75 -9.00
C MET A 19 -9.44 5.33 -10.41
N GLY A 20 -8.30 4.62 -10.56
CA GLY A 20 -7.84 4.13 -11.84
C GLY A 20 -8.82 3.13 -12.46
N ILE A 21 -9.29 2.16 -11.67
CA ILE A 21 -10.26 1.15 -12.11
C ILE A 21 -11.57 1.81 -12.52
N LEU A 22 -12.10 2.75 -11.71
CA LEU A 22 -13.31 3.50 -12.06
C LEU A 22 -13.13 4.31 -13.34
N GLY A 23 -11.94 4.86 -13.57
CA GLY A 23 -11.58 5.55 -14.81
C GLY A 23 -11.47 4.62 -16.03
N ILE A 24 -10.98 3.38 -15.86
CA ILE A 24 -10.90 2.37 -16.95
C ILE A 24 -12.30 2.05 -17.48
N PHE A 25 -13.28 1.91 -16.58
CA PHE A 25 -14.67 1.66 -16.97
C PHE A 25 -15.41 2.91 -17.46
N GLY A 26 -14.73 4.06 -17.60
CA GLY A 26 -15.33 5.30 -18.08
C GLY A 26 -16.29 5.95 -17.10
N SER A 27 -16.34 5.47 -15.84
CA SER A 27 -17.22 6.01 -14.81
C SER A 27 -16.73 7.33 -14.22
N LEU A 28 -15.49 7.74 -14.51
CA LEU A 28 -14.88 8.95 -13.97
C LEU A 28 -13.90 9.56 -14.97
N ALA A 29 -14.12 10.82 -15.34
CA ALA A 29 -13.21 11.57 -16.20
C ALA A 29 -11.98 12.00 -15.38
N LEU A 30 -10.86 11.32 -15.58
CA LEU A 30 -9.58 11.63 -14.94
C LEU A 30 -8.70 12.43 -15.90
N ALA A 31 -7.99 13.43 -15.39
CA ALA A 31 -7.01 14.21 -16.16
C ALA A 31 -5.74 13.41 -16.52
N LEU A 32 -5.59 12.21 -15.95
CA LEU A 32 -4.48 11.28 -16.16
C LEU A 32 -4.99 9.99 -16.81
N SER A 33 -4.10 9.26 -17.52
CA SER A 33 -4.41 7.94 -18.08
C SER A 33 -4.91 6.98 -16.99
N PRO A 34 -6.15 6.48 -17.07
CA PRO A 34 -6.72 5.58 -16.05
C PRO A 34 -5.93 4.27 -15.92
N TRP A 35 -5.38 3.77 -17.03
CA TRP A 35 -4.52 2.59 -17.05
C TRP A 35 -3.21 2.82 -16.30
N ALA A 36 -2.57 3.97 -16.50
CA ALA A 36 -1.35 4.32 -15.78
C ALA A 36 -1.61 4.46 -14.28
N LEU A 37 -2.70 5.13 -13.90
CA LEU A 37 -3.08 5.32 -12.50
C LEU A 37 -3.37 3.96 -11.82
N SER A 38 -4.03 3.04 -12.53
CA SER A 38 -4.33 1.70 -12.03
C SER A 38 -3.07 0.87 -11.79
N ILE A 39 -2.13 0.86 -12.75
CA ILE A 39 -0.89 0.09 -12.64
C ILE A 39 -0.02 0.63 -11.50
N ILE A 40 0.17 1.95 -11.43
CA ILE A 40 0.96 2.58 -10.37
C ILE A 40 0.29 2.34 -9.00
N GLY A 41 -1.03 2.56 -8.91
CA GLY A 41 -1.80 2.31 -7.69
C GLY A 41 -1.67 0.86 -7.23
N PHE A 42 -1.72 -0.10 -8.15
CA PHE A 42 -1.56 -1.52 -7.85
C PHE A 42 -0.16 -1.85 -7.28
N ILE A 43 0.90 -1.37 -7.93
CA ILE A 43 2.28 -1.58 -7.46
C ILE A 43 2.48 -0.96 -6.08
N PHE A 44 2.02 0.28 -5.88
CA PHE A 44 2.14 0.99 -4.61
C PHE A 44 1.35 0.30 -3.49
N PHE A 45 0.15 -0.20 -3.81
CA PHE A 45 -0.69 -0.92 -2.85
C PHE A 45 -0.01 -2.21 -2.39
N LEU A 46 0.50 -3.02 -3.32
CA LEU A 46 1.23 -4.25 -3.01
C LEU A 46 2.53 -3.98 -2.23
N ALA A 47 3.29 -2.96 -2.63
CA ALA A 47 4.50 -2.54 -1.94
C ALA A 47 4.19 -2.10 -0.49
N GLY A 48 3.11 -1.34 -0.29
CA GLY A 48 2.67 -0.92 1.04
C GLY A 48 2.26 -2.08 1.93
N ILE A 49 1.49 -3.03 1.40
CA ILE A 49 1.10 -4.25 2.13
C ILE A 49 2.34 -5.08 2.50
N SER A 50 3.27 -5.25 1.57
CA SER A 50 4.53 -5.97 1.82
C SER A 50 5.31 -5.35 2.97
N LEU A 51 5.39 -4.01 2.99
CA LEU A 51 6.09 -3.25 4.02
C LEU A 51 5.39 -3.31 5.39
N LEU A 52 4.04 -3.38 5.40
CA LEU A 52 3.26 -3.65 6.62
C LEU A 52 3.50 -5.07 7.15
N LYS A 53 3.61 -6.07 6.25
CA LYS A 53 3.79 -7.48 6.61
C LYS A 53 5.18 -7.76 7.20
N TYR A 54 6.24 -7.30 6.55
CA TYR A 54 7.64 -7.51 6.97
C TYR A 54 7.92 -7.01 8.40
N ARG A 55 7.24 -5.94 8.81
CA ARG A 55 7.39 -5.37 10.15
C ARG A 55 6.72 -6.20 11.24
N LYS A 56 5.61 -6.87 10.94
CA LYS A 56 4.91 -7.73 11.92
C LYS A 56 5.81 -8.87 12.36
N ASP A 57 6.54 -9.46 11.41
CA ASP A 57 7.50 -10.53 11.70
C ASP A 57 8.69 -10.00 12.54
N THR A 58 9.19 -8.79 12.27
CA THR A 58 10.30 -8.20 13.04
C THR A 58 9.90 -7.77 14.46
N ASP A 59 8.70 -7.19 14.64
CA ASP A 59 8.19 -6.76 15.94
C ASP A 59 7.94 -8.00 16.87
N VAL A 60 7.58 -9.16 16.31
CA VAL A 60 7.42 -10.43 17.06
C VAL A 60 8.79 -11.00 17.48
N ILE A 61 9.77 -11.01 16.58
CA ILE A 61 11.13 -11.51 16.87
C ILE A 61 11.83 -10.69 17.97
N GLN A 62 11.65 -9.37 17.99
CA GLN A 62 12.19 -8.53 19.07
C GLN A 62 11.50 -8.76 20.42
N ALA A 63 10.21 -9.10 20.41
CA ALA A 63 9.46 -9.39 21.64
C ALA A 63 9.83 -10.75 22.26
N GLU A 64 10.16 -11.76 21.45
CA GLU A 64 10.71 -13.03 21.93
C GLU A 64 12.10 -12.85 22.56
N ASN A 65 13.06 -12.25 21.84
CA ASN A 65 14.43 -12.05 22.36
C ASN A 65 14.51 -11.28 23.69
N LYS A 66 13.50 -10.48 24.05
CA LYS A 66 13.45 -9.72 25.31
C LYS A 66 12.88 -10.53 26.48
N LYS A 67 12.25 -11.69 26.24
CA LYS A 67 11.74 -12.58 27.30
C LYS A 67 12.80 -13.58 27.78
N ASP A 68 13.83 -13.81 26.98
CA ASP A 68 14.91 -14.76 27.26
C ASP A 68 16.13 -14.10 27.96
N LEU A 69 16.04 -12.81 28.30
CA LEU A 69 17.01 -12.01 29.07
C LEU A 69 16.39 -11.57 30.40
#